data_AF-A0A977PY69-F1
#
_entry.id   AF-A0A977PY69-F1
#
_cell.length_a   1.000
_cell.length_b   1.000
_cell.length_c   1.000
_cell.angle_alpha   90.00
_cell.angle_beta   90.00
_cell.angle_gamma   90.00
#
_symmetry.space_group_name_H-M   'P 1'
#
loop_
_entity.id
_entity.type
_entity.pdbx_description
1 polymer ?
#
loop_
_entity_poly.entity_id
_entity_poly.type
_entity_poly.pdbx_seq_one_letter_code
_entity_poly.pdbx_strand_id
1 'polypeptide(L)' 'MKTEIKGGLFEILAKIKAKPGLYLGSPSLSDLFIFLAGYKTARKELGIESTPAERV' A
#
# COMPACT_ATOMS: atom_id res chain seq x y z
N MET A 1 16.33 10.33 -16.00
CA MET A 1 16.74 9.57 -14.80
C MET A 1 15.49 8.90 -14.25
N LYS A 2 15.37 7.56 -14.36
CA LYS A 2 14.23 6.82 -13.78
C LYS A 2 14.42 6.80 -12.27
N THR A 3 13.61 7.55 -11.54
CA THR A 3 13.53 7.44 -10.08
C THR A 3 13.07 6.03 -9.74
N GLU A 4 14.00 5.23 -9.24
CA GLU A 4 13.68 3.99 -8.53
C GLU A 4 12.89 4.40 -7.28
N ILE A 5 11.56 4.28 -7.33
CA ILE A 5 10.72 4.59 -6.17
C ILE A 5 10.87 3.42 -5.19
N LYS A 6 11.86 3.51 -4.30
CA LYS A 6 11.90 2.73 -3.07
C LYS A 6 10.76 3.24 -2.18
N GLY A 7 9.67 2.47 -2.08
CA GLY A 7 8.43 2.84 -1.39
C GLY A 7 7.21 2.89 -2.32
N GLY A 8 6.24 1.97 -2.16
CA GLY A 8 5.07 1.89 -3.03
C GLY A 8 4.00 0.92 -2.55
N LEU A 9 2.86 0.85 -3.26
CA LEU A 9 1.75 -0.04 -2.91
C LEU A 9 2.20 -1.50 -2.88
N PHE A 10 2.95 -1.94 -3.90
CA PHE A 10 3.41 -3.33 -4.00
C PHE A 10 4.38 -3.71 -2.89
N GLU A 11 5.22 -2.78 -2.44
CA GLU A 11 6.17 -3.05 -1.35
C GLU A 11 5.45 -3.22 -0.01
N ILE A 12 4.48 -2.33 0.29
CA ILE A 12 3.72 -2.46 1.53
C ILE A 12 2.82 -3.70 1.49
N LEU A 13 2.26 -4.05 0.34
CA LEU A 13 1.52 -5.31 0.15
C LEU A 13 2.41 -6.54 0.37
N ALA A 14 3.66 -6.54 -0.11
CA ALA A 14 4.60 -7.62 0.14
C ALA A 14 4.92 -7.76 1.64
N LYS A 15 5.09 -6.64 2.34
CA LYS A 15 5.31 -6.59 3.80
C LYS A 15 4.09 -7.11 4.58
N ILE A 16 2.88 -6.70 4.21
CA ILE A 16 1.62 -7.18 4.81
C ILE A 16 1.46 -8.68 4.57
N LYS A 17 1.69 -9.16 3.34
CA LYS A 17 1.61 -10.60 3.01
C LYS A 17 2.55 -11.44 3.86
N ALA A 18 3.77 -10.96 4.12
CA ALA A 18 4.74 -11.67 4.93
C ALA A 18 4.40 -11.67 6.43
N LYS A 19 3.80 -10.58 6.94
CA LYS A 19 3.56 -10.39 8.39
C LYS A 19 2.23 -9.68 8.66
N PRO A 20 1.07 -10.27 8.35
CA PRO A 20 -0.22 -9.57 8.39
C PRO A 20 -0.55 -9.05 9.79
N GLY A 21 -0.25 -9.81 10.86
CA GLY A 21 -0.48 -9.36 12.24
C GLY A 21 0.29 -8.08 12.63
N LEU A 22 1.47 -7.84 12.05
CA LEU A 22 2.24 -6.62 12.33
C LEU A 22 1.63 -5.36 11.70
N TYR A 23 1.00 -5.50 10.52
CA TYR A 23 0.51 -4.37 9.74
C TYR A 23 -1.00 -4.18 9.85
N LEU A 24 -1.76 -5.25 10.04
CA LEU A 24 -3.22 -5.28 10.09
C LEU A 24 -3.77 -5.68 11.47
N GLY A 25 -2.94 -6.17 12.39
CA GLY A 25 -3.38 -6.77 13.66
C GLY A 25 -3.89 -8.21 13.52
N SER A 26 -4.37 -8.61 12.34
CA SER A 26 -4.84 -9.98 12.05
C SER A 26 -4.70 -10.33 10.55
N PRO A 27 -4.67 -11.62 10.16
CA PRO A 27 -4.75 -12.02 8.75
C PRO A 27 -6.19 -11.91 8.22
N SER A 28 -6.67 -10.68 8.05
CA SER A 28 -8.05 -10.36 7.64
C SER A 28 -8.11 -9.62 6.30
N LEU A 29 -8.97 -10.09 5.39
CA LEU A 29 -9.22 -9.42 4.11
C LEU A 29 -9.97 -8.10 4.29
N SER A 30 -10.88 -8.02 5.26
CA SER A 30 -11.58 -6.78 5.59
C SER A 30 -10.62 -5.71 6.09
N ASP A 31 -9.68 -6.09 6.97
CA ASP A 31 -8.66 -5.16 7.50
C ASP A 31 -7.72 -4.71 6.38
N LEU A 32 -7.33 -5.63 5.48
CA LEU A 32 -6.56 -5.28 4.29
C LEU A 32 -7.31 -4.30 3.37
N PHE A 33 -8.61 -4.49 3.17
CA PHE A 33 -9.42 -3.59 2.35
C PHE A 33 -9.47 -2.17 2.94
N ILE A 34 -9.73 -2.06 4.25
CA ILE A 34 -9.74 -0.78 4.96
C ILE A 34 -8.36 -0.11 4.92
N PHE A 35 -7.29 -0.89 5.14
CA PHE A 35 -5.92 -0.40 5.00
C PHE A 35 -5.68 0.18 3.61
N LEU A 36 -6.06 -0.53 2.55
CA LEU A 36 -5.85 -0.09 1.17
C LEU A 36 -6.61 1.19 0.82
N ALA A 37 -7.84 1.34 1.33
CA ALA A 37 -8.60 2.57 1.16
C ALA A 37 -7.90 3.75 1.83
N GLY A 38 -7.48 3.60 3.10
CA GLY A 38 -6.75 4.63 3.83
C GLY A 38 -5.39 4.97 3.20
N TYR A 39 -4.65 3.95 2.77
CA TYR A 39 -3.34 4.12 2.13
C TYR A 39 -3.44 4.91 0.83
N LYS A 40 -4.44 4.63 -0.02
CA LYS A 40 -4.69 5.40 -1.26
C LYS A 40 -5.05 6.85 -0.96
N THR A 41 -5.93 7.08 0.02
CA THR A 41 -6.34 8.43 0.44
C THR A 41 -5.14 9.23 0.95
N ALA A 42 -4.37 8.67 1.90
CA ALA A 42 -3.21 9.35 2.47
C ALA A 42 -2.16 9.69 1.41
N ARG A 43 -1.91 8.79 0.45
CA ARG A 43 -1.01 9.09 -0.68
C ARG A 43 -1.49 10.26 -1.51
N LYS A 44 -2.78 10.31 -1.85
CA LYS A 44 -3.37 11.42 -2.59
C LYS A 44 -3.23 12.75 -1.83
N GLU A 45 -3.52 12.76 -0.54
CA GLU A 45 -3.39 13.96 0.31
C GLU A 45 -1.95 14.45 0.43
N LEU A 46 -0.97 13.52 0.40
CA LEU A 46 0.46 13.83 0.41
C LEU A 46 1.03 14.15 -0.99
N GLY A 47 0.21 14.20 -2.05
CA GLY A 47 0.67 14.43 -3.42
C GLY A 47 1.53 13.29 -3.99
N ILE A 48 1.45 12.10 -3.40
CA ILE A 48 2.19 10.91 -3.84
C ILE A 48 1.36 10.19 -4.91
N GLU A 49 1.75 10.41 -6.16
CA GLU A 49 1.09 9.81 -7.31
C GLU A 49 1.18 8.28 -7.35
N SER A 50 0.14 7.66 -7.92
CA SER A 50 0.15 6.24 -8.26
C SER A 50 0.96 6.00 -9.53
N THR A 51 1.78 4.96 -9.50
CA THR A 51 2.48 4.46 -10.69
C THR A 51 1.45 3.88 -11.69
N PRO A 52 1.78 3.79 -12.99
CA PRO A 52 0.87 3.21 -13.98
C PRO A 52 0.39 1.80 -13.61
N ALA A 53 1.24 0.99 -12.97
CA ALA A 53 0.89 -0.36 -12.51
C ALA A 53 -0.12 -0.39 -11.36
N GLU A 54 -0.33 0.73 -10.66
CA GLU A 54 -1.28 0.86 -9.54
C GLU A 54 -2.63 1.45 -9.98
N ARG A 55 -2.76 1.88 -11.26
CA ARG A 55 -3.96 2.52 -11.84
C ARG A 55 -4.89 1.51 -12.51
N VAL A 56 -5.13 0.37 -11.86
CA VAL A 56 -6.03 -0.68 -12.34
C VAL A 56 -7.48 -0.27 -12.16
#